data_AF-A0A968HG34-F1
#
_entry.id   AF-A0A968HG34-F1
#
_cell.length_a   1.000
_cell.length_b   1.000
_cell.length_c   1.000
_cell.angle_alpha   90.00
_cell.angle_beta   90.00
_cell.angle_gamma   90.00
#
_symmetry.space_group_name_H-M   'P 1'
#
loop_
_entity.id
_entity.type
_entity.pdbx_description
1 polymer ?
#
loop_
_entity_poly.entity_id
_entity_poly.type
_entity_poly.pdbx_seq_one_letter_code
_entity_poly.pdbx_strand_id
1 'polypeptide(L)'
;MNLTKDIARNSVFILIPAAIVAAFLPWKKLPFSILIGGLLGILNMKALAWSVKGVLGTSHASAKMLFFAQFRFVMLVVIVTALAYLKLVTIPGLLAGFSVVFLQVLITGLRHARRPGS
;
A
#
# COMPACT_ATOMS: atom_id res chain seq x y z
N MET A 1 -14.28 -11.80 8.26
CA MET A 1 -12.80 -11.74 8.09
C MET A 1 -12.40 -10.27 7.96
N ASN A 2 -11.27 -9.84 8.53
CA ASN A 2 -10.84 -8.43 8.43
C ASN A 2 -10.24 -8.19 7.04
N LEU A 3 -10.96 -7.49 6.16
CA LEU A 3 -10.57 -7.19 4.77
C LEU A 3 -9.10 -6.73 4.65
N THR A 4 -8.68 -5.83 5.55
CA THR A 4 -7.32 -5.29 5.60
C THR A 4 -6.26 -6.33 5.97
N LYS A 5 -6.61 -7.33 6.78
CA LYS A 5 -5.72 -8.43 7.16
C LYS A 5 -5.51 -9.40 5.99
N ASP A 6 -6.58 -9.69 5.25
CA ASP A 6 -6.53 -10.58 4.09
C ASP A 6 -5.72 -9.96 2.94
N ILE A 7 -5.94 -8.66 2.66
CA ILE A 7 -5.15 -7.93 1.65
C ILE A 7 -3.67 -7.91 2.04
N ALA A 8 -3.34 -7.63 3.30
CA ALA A 8 -1.95 -7.62 3.76
C ALA A 8 -1.30 -9.00 3.62
N ARG A 9 -2.00 -10.07 4.01
CA ARG A 9 -1.49 -11.45 3.90
C ARG A 9 -1.26 -11.86 2.45
N ASN A 10 -2.24 -11.62 1.57
CA ASN A 10 -2.12 -11.94 0.14
C ASN A 10 -1.02 -11.13 -0.53
N SER A 11 -0.88 -9.85 -0.16
CA SER A 11 0.20 -9.01 -0.67
C SER A 11 1.57 -9.56 -0.27
N VAL A 12 1.77 -9.94 0.99
CA VAL A 12 3.04 -10.54 1.44
C VAL A 12 3.36 -11.83 0.68
N PHE A 13 2.34 -12.67 0.44
CA PHE A 13 2.50 -13.91 -0.32
C PHE A 13 2.93 -13.69 -1.78
N ILE A 14 2.65 -12.52 -2.37
CA ILE A 14 3.08 -12.15 -3.72
C ILE A 14 4.40 -11.37 -3.70
N LEU A 15 4.57 -10.48 -2.73
CA LEU A 15 5.76 -9.62 -2.60
C LEU A 15 7.03 -10.42 -2.31
N ILE A 16 6.94 -11.48 -1.49
CA ILE A 16 8.11 -12.31 -1.17
C ILE A 16 8.63 -13.05 -2.42
N PRO A 17 7.82 -13.81 -3.18
CA PRO A 17 8.27 -14.40 -4.45
C PRO A 17 8.75 -13.35 -5.45
N ALA A 18 8.06 -12.21 -5.58
CA ALA A 18 8.46 -11.16 -6.50
C ALA A 18 9.85 -10.57 -6.15
N ALA A 19 10.13 -10.38 -4.85
CA ALA A 19 11.44 -9.93 -4.38
C ALA A 19 12.53 -11.00 -4.61
N ILE A 20 12.21 -12.29 -4.41
CA ILE A 20 13.13 -13.39 -4.70
C ILE A 20 13.48 -13.43 -6.18
N VAL A 21 12.49 -13.37 -7.08
CA VAL A 21 12.72 -13.33 -8.53
C VAL A 21 13.55 -12.10 -8.91
N ALA A 22 13.24 -10.94 -8.33
CA ALA A 22 14.02 -9.73 -8.56
C ALA A 22 15.46 -9.82 -8.07
N ALA A 23 15.79 -10.73 -7.14
CA ALA A 23 17.15 -10.89 -6.62
C ALA A 23 18.09 -11.55 -7.64
N PHE A 24 17.53 -12.26 -8.63
CA PHE A 24 18.29 -12.82 -9.76
C PHE A 24 18.52 -11.80 -10.89
N LEU A 25 17.90 -10.61 -10.82
CA LEU A 25 18.13 -9.53 -11.78
C LEU A 25 19.38 -8.71 -11.40
N PRO A 26 20.05 -8.08 -12.39
CA PRO A 26 21.28 -7.31 -12.15
C PRO A 26 21.07 -6.06 -11.27
N TRP A 27 19.83 -5.64 -11.04
CA TRP A 27 19.51 -4.47 -10.23
C TRP A 27 19.52 -4.81 -8.74
N LYS A 28 20.70 -4.73 -8.11
CA LYS A 28 20.94 -5.09 -6.70
C LYS A 28 19.96 -4.48 -5.68
N LYS A 29 19.43 -3.28 -5.95
CA LYS A 29 18.50 -2.57 -5.05
C LYS A 29 17.02 -2.91 -5.31
N LEU A 30 16.72 -3.58 -6.41
CA LEU A 30 15.35 -3.85 -6.86
C LEU A 30 14.56 -4.74 -5.88
N PRO A 31 15.09 -5.85 -5.34
CA PRO A 31 14.36 -6.70 -4.38
C PRO A 31 13.95 -5.92 -3.14
N PHE A 32 14.91 -5.20 -2.56
CA PHE A 32 14.67 -4.38 -1.38
C PHE A 32 13.66 -3.26 -1.66
N SER A 33 13.77 -2.62 -2.83
CA SER A 33 12.82 -1.58 -3.26
C SER A 33 11.39 -2.10 -3.40
N ILE A 34 11.21 -3.32 -3.93
CA ILE A 34 9.90 -3.99 -4.02
C ILE A 34 9.32 -4.22 -2.62
N LEU A 35 10.13 -4.72 -1.69
CA LEU A 35 9.67 -4.95 -0.32
C LEU A 35 9.29 -3.64 0.38
N ILE A 36 10.08 -2.58 0.22
CA ILE A 36 9.77 -1.26 0.80
C ILE A 36 8.53 -0.66 0.16
N GLY A 37 8.40 -0.72 -1.17
CA GLY A 37 7.20 -0.29 -1.88
C GLY A 37 5.94 -1.03 -1.41
N GLY A 38 6.05 -2.34 -1.24
CA GLY A 38 4.98 -3.18 -0.69
C GLY A 38 4.63 -2.82 0.76
N LEU A 39 5.63 -2.61 1.61
CA LEU A 39 5.41 -2.16 2.99
C LEU A 39 4.68 -0.82 3.03
N LEU A 40 5.12 0.15 2.23
CA LEU A 40 4.47 1.45 2.11
C LEU A 40 3.02 1.30 1.63
N GLY A 41 2.75 0.43 0.66
CA GLY A 41 1.40 0.12 0.21
C GLY A 41 0.51 -0.44 1.32
N ILE A 42 1.02 -1.39 2.12
CA ILE A 42 0.26 -1.98 3.23
C ILE A 42 -0.04 -0.93 4.31
N LEU A 43 0.97 -0.14 4.70
CA LEU A 43 0.79 0.95 5.67
C LEU A 43 -0.20 1.99 5.16
N ASN A 44 -0.11 2.34 3.87
CA ASN A 44 -1.01 3.27 3.22
C ASN A 44 -2.47 2.81 3.25
N MET A 45 -2.71 1.52 2.96
CA MET A 45 -4.04 0.91 3.05
C MET A 45 -4.55 0.89 4.49
N LYS A 46 -3.73 0.50 5.47
CA LYS A 46 -4.13 0.49 6.89
C LYS A 46 -4.52 1.89 7.38
N ALA A 47 -3.73 2.90 7.01
CA ALA A 47 -4.03 4.29 7.33
C ALA A 47 -5.35 4.75 6.69
N LEU A 48 -5.66 4.31 5.46
CA LEU A 48 -6.95 4.59 4.82
C LEU A 48 -8.10 3.98 5.58
N ALA A 49 -8.02 2.69 5.89
CA ALA A 49 -9.08 1.98 6.60
C ALA A 49 -9.34 2.59 7.99
N TRP A 50 -8.27 2.98 8.69
CA TRP A 50 -8.37 3.65 9.97
C TRP A 50 -8.99 5.05 9.85
N SER A 51 -8.53 5.85 8.89
CA SER A 51 -9.06 7.19 8.62
C SER A 51 -10.54 7.14 8.27
N VAL A 52 -10.96 6.26 7.36
CA VAL A 52 -12.38 6.10 6.99
C VAL A 52 -13.20 5.70 8.22
N LYS A 53 -12.76 4.70 8.99
CA LYS A 53 -13.48 4.26 10.19
C LYS A 53 -13.63 5.38 11.24
N GLY A 54 -12.61 6.22 11.42
CA GLY A 54 -12.65 7.33 12.38
C GLY A 54 -13.49 8.53 11.93
N VAL A 55 -13.89 8.56 10.66
CA VAL A 55 -14.61 9.69 10.05
C VAL A 55 -16.09 9.38 9.80
N LEU A 56 -16.43 8.11 9.58
CA LEU A 56 -17.82 7.65 9.44
C LEU A 56 -18.66 8.03 10.67
N GLY A 57 -19.80 8.70 10.44
CA GLY A 57 -20.73 9.12 11.49
C GLY A 57 -20.49 10.53 12.07
N THR A 58 -19.56 11.31 11.51
CA THR A 58 -19.30 12.69 11.96
C THR A 58 -19.92 13.74 11.04
N SER A 59 -20.46 14.83 11.62
CA SER A 59 -21.05 15.96 10.87
C SER A 59 -20.07 16.60 9.86
N HIS A 60 -18.76 16.60 10.19
CA HIS A 60 -17.69 17.10 9.33
C HIS A 60 -16.91 15.99 8.60
N ALA A 61 -17.57 14.87 8.28
CA ALA A 61 -16.92 13.70 7.70
C ALA A 61 -16.11 14.04 6.43
N SER A 62 -16.69 14.83 5.52
CA SER A 62 -16.04 15.19 4.24
C SER A 62 -14.73 15.96 4.44
N ALA A 63 -14.73 16.98 5.30
CA ALA A 63 -13.54 17.80 5.57
C ALA A 63 -12.42 17.00 6.25
N LYS A 64 -12.76 16.17 7.24
CA LYS A 64 -11.76 15.28 7.88
C LYS A 64 -11.22 14.24 6.92
N MET A 65 -12.06 13.66 6.07
CA MET A 65 -11.64 12.67 5.08
C MET A 65 -10.66 13.29 4.07
N LEU A 66 -10.95 14.50 3.59
CA LEU A 66 -10.07 15.25 2.70
C LEU A 66 -8.72 15.55 3.37
N PHE A 67 -8.74 16.03 4.61
CA PHE A 67 -7.52 16.33 5.37
C PHE A 67 -6.64 15.08 5.55
N PHE A 68 -7.22 13.95 5.97
CA PHE A 68 -6.47 12.70 6.14
C PHE A 68 -5.95 12.15 4.81
N ALA A 69 -6.73 12.26 3.73
CA ALA A 69 -6.29 11.85 2.40
C ALA A 69 -5.07 12.67 1.94
N GLN A 70 -5.14 14.01 2.10
CA GLN A 70 -4.05 14.91 1.75
C GLN A 70 -2.82 14.70 2.62
N PHE A 71 -2.99 14.60 3.95
CA PHE A 71 -1.90 14.34 4.90
C PHE A 71 -1.20 13.01 4.59
N ARG A 72 -1.97 11.95 4.33
CA ARG A 72 -1.44 10.64 3.94
C ARG A 72 -0.65 10.72 2.63
N PHE A 73 -1.14 11.48 1.66
CA PHE A 73 -0.43 11.69 0.39
C PHE A 73 0.89 12.43 0.59
N VAL A 74 0.89 13.54 1.34
CA VAL A 74 2.11 14.31 1.66
C VAL A 74 3.12 13.42 2.40
N MET A 75 2.69 12.67 3.43
CA MET A 75 3.56 11.75 4.15
C MET A 75 4.17 10.69 3.24
N LEU A 76 3.38 10.11 2.33
CA LEU A 76 3.91 9.17 1.34
C LEU A 76 4.95 9.82 0.44
N VAL A 77 4.69 11.02 -0.07
CA VAL A 77 5.62 11.75 -0.93
C VAL A 77 6.92 12.05 -0.19
N VAL A 78 6.85 12.50 1.07
CA VAL A 78 8.03 12.76 1.90
C VAL A 78 8.84 11.48 2.09
N ILE A 79 8.20 10.36 2.45
CA ILE A 79 8.90 9.09 2.68
C ILE A 79 9.56 8.59 1.38
N VAL A 80 8.83 8.59 0.26
CA VAL A 80 9.38 8.13 -1.03
C VAL A 80 10.51 9.05 -1.49
N THR A 81 10.36 10.37 -1.37
CA THR A 81 11.39 11.34 -1.75
C THR A 81 12.63 11.17 -0.87
N ALA A 82 12.48 10.97 0.45
CA ALA A 82 13.59 10.72 1.35
C ALA A 82 14.33 9.42 0.99
N LEU A 83 13.61 8.33 0.73
CA LEU A 83 14.21 7.04 0.35
C LEU A 83 14.94 7.12 -1.00
N ALA A 84 14.39 7.89 -1.96
CA ALA A 84 15.00 8.15 -3.24
C ALA A 84 16.26 9.03 -3.12
N TYR A 85 16.19 10.08 -2.30
CA TYR A 85 17.31 11.00 -2.04
C TYR A 85 18.49 10.28 -1.38
N LEU A 86 18.23 9.41 -0.40
CA LEU A 86 19.24 8.57 0.24
C LEU A 86 19.75 7.42 -0.67
N LYS A 87 19.22 7.31 -1.89
CA LYS A 87 19.52 6.25 -2.87
C LYS A 87 19.37 4.84 -2.29
N LEU A 88 18.52 4.65 -1.27
CA LEU A 88 18.28 3.35 -0.63
C LEU A 88 17.42 2.44 -1.51
N VAL A 89 16.57 3.04 -2.34
CA VAL A 89 15.60 2.35 -3.18
C VAL A 89 15.63 2.89 -4.60
N THR A 90 15.17 2.06 -5.53
CA THR A 90 14.89 2.44 -6.93
C THR A 90 13.41 2.77 -7.06
N ILE A 91 13.10 3.85 -7.76
CA ILE A 91 11.71 4.26 -8.04
C ILE A 91 10.92 3.11 -8.70
N PRO A 92 11.44 2.42 -9.74
CA PRO A 92 10.72 1.30 -10.37
C PRO A 92 10.38 0.17 -9.40
N GLY A 93 11.31 -0.25 -8.55
CA GLY A 93 11.05 -1.29 -7.56
C GLY A 93 10.01 -0.87 -6.51
N LEU A 94 10.07 0.38 -6.06
CA LEU A 94 9.14 0.91 -5.07
C LEU A 94 7.71 1.00 -5.66
N LEU A 95 7.59 1.44 -6.91
CA LEU A 95 6.31 1.45 -7.63
C LEU A 95 5.78 0.03 -7.87
N ALA A 96 6.63 -0.92 -8.23
CA ALA A 96 6.23 -2.31 -8.44
C ALA A 96 5.66 -2.92 -7.16
N GLY A 97 6.37 -2.78 -6.03
CA GLY A 97 5.90 -3.25 -4.73
C GLY A 97 4.59 -2.60 -4.29
N PHE A 98 4.48 -1.28 -4.45
CA PHE A 98 3.25 -0.56 -4.11
C PHE A 98 2.07 -1.01 -4.98
N SER A 99 2.31 -1.21 -6.28
CA SER A 99 1.29 -1.63 -7.25
C SER A 99 0.73 -3.01 -6.94
N VAL A 100 1.55 -3.95 -6.48
CA VAL A 100 1.09 -5.28 -6.03
C VAL A 100 0.03 -5.14 -4.94
N VAL A 101 0.29 -4.31 -3.92
CA VAL A 101 -0.67 -4.08 -2.84
C VAL A 101 -1.92 -3.37 -3.35
N PHE A 102 -1.75 -2.35 -4.20
CA PHE A 102 -2.86 -1.62 -4.79
C PHE A 102 -3.79 -2.54 -5.59
N LEU A 103 -3.23 -3.43 -6.41
CA LEU A 103 -4.00 -4.45 -7.14
C LEU A 103 -4.73 -5.40 -6.18
N GLN A 104 -4.09 -5.82 -5.08
CA GLN A 104 -4.75 -6.65 -4.07
C GLN A 104 -5.92 -5.93 -3.38
N VAL A 105 -5.79 -4.63 -3.13
CA VAL A 105 -6.90 -3.79 -2.63
C VAL A 105 -8.05 -3.78 -3.64
N LEU A 106 -7.78 -3.54 -4.93
CA LEU A 106 -8.81 -3.52 -5.97
C LEU A 106 -9.51 -4.88 -6.10
N ILE A 107 -8.75 -5.97 -6.26
CA ILE A 107 -9.30 -7.31 -6.46
C ILE A 107 -10.12 -7.75 -5.25
N THR A 108 -9.56 -7.60 -4.04
CA THR A 108 -10.22 -8.04 -2.81
C THR A 108 -11.41 -7.14 -2.49
N GLY A 109 -11.29 -5.83 -2.68
CA GLY A 109 -12.38 -4.87 -2.50
C GLY A 109 -13.54 -5.14 -3.45
N LEU A 110 -13.27 -5.33 -4.74
CA LEU A 110 -14.29 -5.67 -5.73
C LEU A 110 -14.97 -7.02 -5.44
N ARG A 111 -14.19 -8.02 -5.01
CA ARG A 111 -14.75 -9.34 -4.65
C ARG A 111 -15.73 -9.24 -3.47
N HIS A 112 -15.45 -8.40 -2.48
CA HIS A 112 -16.35 -8.17 -1.35
C HIS A 112 -17.56 -7.32 -1.75
N ALA A 113 -17.38 -6.29 -2.60
CA ALA A 113 -18.49 -5.49 -3.10
C ALA A 113 -19.48 -6.31 -3.97
N ARG A 114 -18.98 -7.30 -4.71
CA ARG A 114 -19.79 -8.20 -5.55
C ARG A 114 -20.40 -9.39 -4.80
N ARG A 115 -20.01 -9.63 -3.54
CA ARG A 115 -20.61 -10.65 -2.66
C ARG A 115 -21.25 -9.99 -1.43
N PRO A 116 -22.31 -9.17 -1.60
CA PRO A 116 -23.06 -8.64 -0.46
C PRO A 116 -23.90 -9.77 0.15
N GLY A 117 -23.33 -10.54 1.07
CA GLY A 117 -24.06 -11.58 1.79
C GLY A 117 -23.20 -12.75 2.29
N SER A 118 -22.74 -12.63 3.54
CA SER A 118 -22.55 -13.75 4.47
C SER A 118 -22.56 -13.22 5.89
#